data_AF-A0A399TF38-F1
#
_entry.id   AF-A0A399TF38-F1
#
_cell.length_a   1.000
_cell.length_b   1.000
_cell.length_c   1.000
_cell.angle_alpha   90.00
_cell.angle_beta   90.00
_cell.angle_gamma   90.00
#
_symmetry.space_group_name_H-M   'P 1'
#
loop_
_entity.id
_entity.type
_entity.pdbx_description
1 polymer ?
#
loop_
_entity_poly.entity_id
_entity_poly.type
_entity_poly.pdbx_seq_one_letter_code
_entity_poly.pdbx_strand_id
1 'polypeptide(L)'
;MSRAPGSERPTGQWITDPDGLRWFLDTGAVSLDLAYTGALGDPEPRETLPDAAALGAWLSEHLAPVSEPGERDLADARTLRQAIGDIAAAIADGAEPVPRDVDVLNLYAATPDLPPALGGGSRQAGRALARPAQALASAARDAVVVFGAGSERIHRCSADDCTVLYLDTTRSGTRRWCSMRRCGNRAKVRAHRARQLRERRTGIPARVAPVRIAAAPAAGDDDGPGA
;
A
#
# COMPACT_ATOMS: atom_id res chain seq x y z
N MET A 1 7.27 -17.89 0.98
CA MET A 1 8.54 -17.58 0.28
C MET A 1 8.97 -16.18 0.71
N SER A 2 10.01 -16.06 1.53
CA SER A 2 10.51 -14.74 1.96
C SER A 2 11.20 -14.03 0.80
N ARG A 3 10.72 -12.84 0.45
CA ARG A 3 11.44 -11.89 -0.41
C ARG A 3 12.85 -11.67 0.16
N ALA A 4 13.87 -11.75 -0.70
CA ALA A 4 15.24 -11.48 -0.32
C ALA A 4 15.41 -10.01 0.11
N PRO A 5 16.13 -9.71 1.21
CA PRO A 5 16.38 -8.35 1.65
C PRO A 5 17.38 -7.66 0.70
N GLY A 6 16.97 -6.52 0.11
CA GLY A 6 17.85 -5.69 -0.74
C GLY A 6 17.33 -5.29 -2.12
N SER A 7 16.06 -5.59 -2.46
CA SER A 7 15.44 -5.23 -3.76
C SER A 7 14.14 -4.44 -3.63
N GLU A 8 13.93 -3.76 -2.50
CA GLU A 8 12.78 -2.87 -2.33
C GLU A 8 12.90 -1.72 -3.31
N ARG A 9 12.23 -1.85 -4.47
CA ARG A 9 11.81 -0.68 -5.23
C ARG A 9 10.96 0.13 -4.25
N PRO A 10 11.30 1.40 -3.97
CA PRO A 10 10.51 2.19 -3.04
C PRO A 10 9.09 2.30 -3.62
N THR A 11 8.14 1.66 -2.95
CA THR A 11 6.72 1.85 -3.22
C THR A 11 6.24 3.07 -2.46
N GLY A 12 5.18 3.67 -2.97
CA GLY A 12 4.51 4.79 -2.40
C GLY A 12 4.84 6.13 -3.04
N GLN A 13 3.92 7.07 -2.83
CA GLN A 13 3.94 8.39 -3.44
C GLN A 13 3.25 9.40 -2.53
N TRP A 14 3.55 10.68 -2.79
CA TRP A 14 2.88 11.77 -2.11
C TRP A 14 1.52 12.05 -2.74
N ILE A 15 0.48 12.04 -1.92
CA ILE A 15 -0.89 12.36 -2.32
C ILE A 15 -1.36 13.57 -1.52
N THR A 16 -2.18 14.40 -2.17
CA THR A 16 -2.84 15.55 -1.53
C THR A 16 -4.33 15.23 -1.44
N ASP A 17 -4.98 15.38 -0.30
CA ASP A 17 -6.44 15.20 -0.22
C ASP A 17 -7.18 16.37 -0.89
N PRO A 18 -8.50 16.26 -1.18
CA PRO A 18 -9.30 17.40 -1.66
C PRO A 18 -9.20 18.64 -0.75
N ASP A 19 -9.06 18.42 0.56
CA ASP A 19 -8.85 19.48 1.57
C ASP A 19 -7.42 20.08 1.56
N GLY A 20 -6.57 19.70 0.60
CA GLY A 20 -5.19 20.20 0.48
C GLY A 20 -4.17 19.54 1.40
N LEU A 21 -4.58 18.56 2.23
CA LEU A 21 -3.65 17.85 3.12
C LEU A 21 -2.71 16.94 2.32
N ARG A 22 -1.41 17.21 2.34
CA ARG A 22 -0.40 16.34 1.73
C ARG A 22 0.07 15.25 2.69
N TRP A 23 0.09 14.00 2.23
CA TRP A 23 0.52 12.84 3.00
C TRP A 23 1.15 11.79 2.08
N PHE A 24 1.91 10.87 2.67
CA PHE A 24 2.59 9.80 1.94
C PHE A 24 1.73 8.53 2.00
N LEU A 25 1.36 8.01 0.83
CA LEU A 25 0.69 6.72 0.67
C LEU A 25 1.73 5.69 0.25
N ASP A 26 1.89 4.65 1.06
CA ASP A 26 2.58 3.42 0.65
C ASP A 26 1.53 2.36 0.36
N THR A 27 1.36 2.07 -0.92
CA THR A 27 0.43 1.05 -1.43
C THR A 27 1.00 -0.36 -1.31
N GLY A 28 2.31 -0.50 -1.08
CA GLY A 28 3.02 -1.78 -1.05
C GLY A 28 3.36 -2.39 -2.41
N ALA A 29 2.96 -1.76 -3.52
CA ALA A 29 3.24 -2.23 -4.88
C ALA A 29 3.29 -1.08 -5.90
N VAL A 30 4.31 -1.07 -6.77
CA VAL A 30 4.47 0.00 -7.78
C VAL A 30 3.34 -0.01 -8.81
N SER A 31 2.77 -1.19 -9.08
CA SER A 31 1.56 -1.32 -9.90
C SER A 31 0.36 -0.58 -9.29
N LEU A 32 0.17 -0.69 -7.98
CA LEU A 32 -0.89 0.05 -7.28
C LEU A 32 -0.58 1.55 -7.25
N ASP A 33 0.68 1.96 -7.07
CA ASP A 33 1.07 3.37 -7.18
C ASP A 33 0.71 3.95 -8.56
N LEU A 34 0.94 3.19 -9.64
CA LEU A 34 0.54 3.58 -11.00
C LEU A 34 -0.98 3.77 -11.10
N ALA A 35 -1.77 2.86 -10.53
CA ALA A 35 -3.23 2.97 -10.55
C ALA A 35 -3.74 4.22 -9.82
N TYR A 36 -3.06 4.65 -8.75
CA TYR A 36 -3.35 5.89 -8.03
C TYR A 36 -2.96 7.18 -8.76
N THR A 37 -2.34 7.09 -9.94
CA THR A 37 -2.19 8.25 -10.82
C THR A 37 -3.49 8.60 -11.57
N GLY A 38 -4.51 7.74 -11.46
CA GLY A 38 -5.83 7.90 -12.05
C GLY A 38 -6.96 7.66 -11.03
N ALA A 39 -8.02 6.99 -11.46
CA ALA A 39 -9.28 6.90 -10.72
C ALA A 39 -9.30 5.95 -9.51
N LEU A 40 -8.24 5.18 -9.24
CA LEU A 40 -8.31 4.12 -8.24
C LEU A 40 -8.72 4.64 -6.85
N GLY A 41 -9.88 4.19 -6.38
CA GLY A 41 -10.37 4.47 -5.03
C GLY A 41 -10.80 5.92 -4.80
N ASP A 42 -10.83 6.79 -5.81
CA ASP A 42 -11.25 8.19 -5.66
C ASP A 42 -12.64 8.39 -6.29
N PRO A 43 -13.68 8.83 -5.53
CA PRO A 43 -14.96 9.22 -6.11
C PRO A 43 -14.86 10.46 -7.03
N GLU A 44 -13.80 11.27 -6.90
CA GLU A 44 -13.46 12.35 -7.82
C GLU A 44 -12.07 12.08 -8.44
N PRO A 45 -11.99 11.26 -9.50
CA PRO A 45 -10.73 10.79 -10.07
C PRO A 45 -9.70 11.88 -10.30
N ARG A 46 -8.55 11.78 -9.64
CA ARG A 46 -7.43 12.67 -9.89
C ARG A 46 -6.59 12.16 -11.05
N GLU A 47 -6.51 12.94 -12.12
CA GLU A 47 -5.50 12.74 -13.16
C GLU A 47 -4.19 13.39 -12.73
N THR A 48 -3.14 12.60 -12.49
CA THR A 48 -1.79 13.10 -12.19
C THR A 48 -0.80 12.93 -13.34
N LEU A 49 -1.20 12.28 -14.43
CA LEU A 49 -0.43 12.14 -15.67
C LEU A 49 -1.15 12.92 -16.79
N PRO A 50 -1.15 14.27 -16.76
CA PRO A 50 -1.85 15.07 -17.77
C PRO A 50 -1.24 14.91 -19.18
N ASP A 51 0.07 14.65 -19.26
CA ASP A 51 0.84 14.59 -20.51
C ASP A 51 1.97 13.54 -20.45
N ALA A 52 2.66 13.35 -21.58
CA ALA A 52 3.72 12.36 -21.73
C ALA A 52 4.99 12.71 -20.91
N ALA A 53 5.23 13.99 -20.62
CA ALA A 53 6.34 14.42 -19.79
C ALA A 53 6.13 14.04 -18.32
N ALA A 54 4.91 14.21 -17.81
CA ALA A 54 4.51 13.75 -16.47
C ALA A 54 4.65 12.23 -16.34
N LEU A 55 4.28 11.46 -17.38
CA LEU A 55 4.54 10.02 -17.42
C LEU A 55 6.05 9.72 -17.31
N GLY A 56 6.89 10.41 -18.08
CA GLY A 56 8.34 10.19 -18.07
C GLY A 56 8.98 10.45 -16.71
N ALA A 57 8.54 11.51 -16.03
CA ALA A 57 8.94 11.83 -14.67
C ALA A 57 8.51 10.72 -13.69
N TRP A 58 7.23 10.32 -13.75
CA TRP A 58 6.70 9.29 -12.86
C TRP A 58 7.42 7.94 -13.02
N LEU A 59 7.62 7.47 -14.26
CA LEU A 59 8.34 6.22 -14.56
C LEU A 59 9.79 6.26 -14.07
N SER A 60 10.46 7.41 -14.24
CA SER A 60 11.85 7.59 -13.80
C SER A 60 11.99 7.57 -12.28
N GLU A 61 11.00 8.11 -11.56
CA GLU A 61 10.97 8.14 -10.10
C GLU A 61 10.68 6.75 -9.50
N HIS A 62 9.72 6.00 -10.07
CA HIS A 62 9.20 4.78 -9.44
C HIS A 62 9.84 3.47 -9.97
N LEU A 63 10.44 3.48 -11.17
CA LEU A 63 10.92 2.27 -11.83
C LEU A 63 12.38 2.37 -12.27
N ALA A 64 12.66 3.19 -13.28
CA ALA A 64 14.01 3.37 -13.82
C ALA A 64 14.02 4.59 -14.76
N PRO A 65 15.18 5.27 -14.93
CA PRO A 65 15.31 6.33 -15.93
C PRO A 65 14.87 5.88 -17.33
N VAL A 66 13.89 6.58 -17.91
CA VAL A 66 13.34 6.28 -19.23
C VAL A 66 13.72 7.33 -20.27
N SER A 67 13.71 6.95 -21.55
CA SER A 67 13.67 7.91 -22.65
C SER A 67 12.35 8.68 -22.66
N GLU A 68 12.34 9.85 -23.29
CA GLU A 68 11.15 10.70 -23.42
C GLU A 68 9.95 9.92 -23.99
N PRO A 69 8.82 9.82 -23.25
CA PRO A 69 7.61 9.16 -23.74
C PRO A 69 6.86 10.00 -24.77
N GLY A 70 6.14 9.33 -25.68
CA GLY A 70 5.18 9.98 -26.57
C GLY A 70 3.73 9.80 -26.13
N GLU A 71 2.80 10.39 -26.90
CA GLU A 71 1.36 10.26 -26.67
C GLU A 71 0.86 8.81 -26.65
N ARG A 72 1.50 7.93 -27.42
CA ARG A 72 1.17 6.51 -27.41
C ARG A 72 1.54 5.85 -26.09
N ASP A 73 2.72 6.14 -25.55
CA ASP A 73 3.14 5.62 -24.24
C ASP A 73 2.21 6.13 -23.12
N LEU A 74 1.74 7.38 -23.22
CA LEU A 74 0.74 7.94 -22.31
C LEU A 74 -0.59 7.20 -22.39
N ALA A 75 -1.11 6.97 -23.61
CA ALA A 75 -2.34 6.20 -23.80
C ALA A 75 -2.21 4.75 -23.27
N ASP A 76 -1.06 4.12 -23.50
CA ASP A 76 -0.74 2.79 -23.00
C ASP A 76 -0.69 2.76 -21.46
N ALA A 77 -0.01 3.73 -20.84
CA ALA A 77 0.06 3.86 -19.39
C ALA A 77 -1.32 4.06 -18.75
N ARG A 78 -2.17 4.90 -19.35
CA ARG A 78 -3.55 5.14 -18.88
C ARG A 78 -4.41 3.89 -19.02
N THR A 79 -4.24 3.13 -20.10
CA THR A 79 -4.96 1.86 -20.33
C THR A 79 -4.55 0.82 -19.29
N LEU A 80 -3.24 0.63 -19.09
CA LEU A 80 -2.72 -0.31 -18.10
C LEU A 80 -3.13 0.07 -16.67
N ARG A 81 -3.01 1.35 -16.28
CA ARG A 81 -3.37 1.78 -14.91
C ARG A 81 -4.84 1.56 -14.61
N GLN A 82 -5.72 1.76 -15.59
CA GLN A 82 -7.16 1.56 -15.42
C GLN A 82 -7.45 0.08 -15.14
N ALA A 83 -6.90 -0.82 -15.98
CA ALA A 83 -7.04 -2.25 -15.77
C ALA A 83 -6.51 -2.72 -14.41
N ILE A 84 -5.33 -2.23 -13.98
CA ILE A 84 -4.77 -2.53 -12.65
C ILE A 84 -5.71 -2.05 -11.54
N GLY A 85 -6.24 -0.83 -11.67
CA GLY A 85 -7.16 -0.27 -10.69
C GLY A 85 -8.45 -1.07 -10.56
N ASP A 86 -9.06 -1.45 -11.69
CA ASP A 86 -10.31 -2.20 -11.74
C ASP A 86 -10.14 -3.62 -11.18
N ILE A 87 -9.03 -4.30 -11.52
CA ILE A 87 -8.68 -5.61 -10.95
C ILE A 87 -8.47 -5.50 -9.42
N ALA A 88 -7.71 -4.51 -8.97
CA ALA A 88 -7.44 -4.32 -7.54
C ALA A 88 -8.72 -4.06 -6.73
N ALA A 89 -9.64 -3.26 -7.29
CA ALA A 89 -10.94 -2.99 -6.68
C ALA A 89 -11.80 -4.26 -6.61
N ALA A 90 -11.90 -5.03 -7.70
CA ALA A 90 -12.65 -6.29 -7.74
C ALA A 90 -12.15 -7.27 -6.68
N ILE A 91 -10.83 -7.50 -6.62
CA ILE A 91 -10.21 -8.41 -5.64
C ILE A 91 -10.53 -7.96 -4.20
N ALA A 92 -10.38 -6.67 -3.91
CA ALA A 92 -10.62 -6.15 -2.57
C ALA A 92 -12.09 -6.25 -2.14
N ASP A 93 -13.02 -6.25 -3.10
CA ASP A 93 -14.45 -6.44 -2.87
C ASP A 93 -14.87 -7.92 -2.89
N GLY A 94 -13.93 -8.84 -3.10
CA GLY A 94 -14.22 -10.27 -3.21
C GLY A 94 -14.95 -10.65 -4.50
N ALA A 95 -14.87 -9.81 -5.53
CA ALA A 95 -15.41 -10.05 -6.85
C ALA A 95 -14.34 -10.60 -7.80
N GLU A 96 -14.77 -11.32 -8.84
CA GLU A 96 -13.89 -11.76 -9.90
C GLU A 96 -13.52 -10.59 -10.82
N PRO A 97 -12.23 -10.40 -11.16
CA PRO A 97 -11.84 -9.38 -12.13
C PRO A 97 -12.48 -9.59 -13.51
N VAL A 98 -12.76 -8.49 -14.21
CA VAL A 98 -13.33 -8.56 -15.56
C VAL A 98 -12.29 -9.14 -16.53
N PRO A 99 -12.64 -10.13 -17.37
CA PRO A 99 -11.68 -10.79 -18.27
C PRO A 99 -10.91 -9.82 -19.18
N ARG A 100 -11.58 -8.76 -19.66
CA ARG A 100 -10.94 -7.72 -20.49
C ARG A 100 -9.77 -7.05 -19.78
N ASP A 101 -9.91 -6.72 -18.51
CA ASP A 101 -8.85 -6.03 -17.76
C ASP A 101 -7.68 -6.98 -17.46
N VAL A 102 -7.99 -8.26 -17.21
CA VAL A 102 -7.00 -9.34 -17.11
C VAL A 102 -6.22 -9.51 -18.42
N ASP A 103 -6.91 -9.49 -19.57
CA ASP A 103 -6.27 -9.56 -20.88
C ASP A 103 -5.34 -8.37 -21.15
N VAL A 104 -5.79 -7.15 -20.81
CA VAL A 104 -4.96 -5.94 -20.90
C VAL A 104 -3.70 -6.08 -20.05
N LEU A 105 -3.86 -6.46 -18.78
CA LEU A 105 -2.73 -6.65 -17.86
C LEU A 105 -1.73 -7.69 -18.41
N ASN A 106 -2.24 -8.85 -18.86
CA ASN A 106 -1.42 -9.93 -19.39
C ASN A 106 -0.70 -9.54 -20.68
N LEU A 107 -1.33 -8.74 -21.55
CA LEU A 107 -0.72 -8.25 -22.79
C LEU A 107 0.51 -7.39 -22.48
N TYR A 108 0.43 -6.45 -21.55
CA TYR A 108 1.59 -5.64 -21.16
C TYR A 108 2.65 -6.50 -20.45
N ALA A 109 2.23 -7.40 -19.54
CA ALA A 109 3.12 -8.28 -18.81
C ALA A 109 3.87 -9.30 -19.71
N ALA A 110 3.31 -9.64 -20.88
CA ALA A 110 3.95 -10.53 -21.85
C ALA A 110 5.14 -9.89 -22.58
N THR A 111 5.26 -8.55 -22.57
CA THR A 111 6.35 -7.85 -23.26
C THR A 111 7.66 -7.86 -22.44
N PRO A 112 8.83 -7.64 -23.09
CA PRO A 112 10.09 -7.54 -22.37
C PRO A 112 10.09 -6.35 -21.41
N ASP A 113 10.38 -6.62 -20.13
CA ASP A 113 10.40 -5.58 -19.10
C ASP A 113 11.83 -5.07 -18.82
N LEU A 114 12.02 -4.37 -17.72
CA LEU A 114 13.34 -3.90 -17.29
C LEU A 114 14.21 -5.10 -16.89
N PRO A 115 15.34 -5.35 -17.57
CA PRO A 115 16.22 -6.46 -17.21
C PRO A 115 16.77 -6.29 -15.79
N PRO A 116 16.86 -7.37 -14.99
CA PRO A 116 17.53 -7.30 -13.70
C PRO A 116 19.00 -6.95 -13.89
N ALA A 117 19.53 -6.10 -13.02
CA ALA A 117 20.93 -5.70 -13.02
C ALA A 117 21.51 -5.74 -11.61
N LEU A 118 22.74 -6.25 -11.50
CA LEU A 118 23.53 -6.14 -10.27
C LEU A 118 24.44 -4.91 -10.38
N GLY A 119 24.40 -4.04 -9.38
CA GLY A 119 25.27 -2.86 -9.31
C GLY A 119 26.76 -3.22 -9.17
N GLY A 120 27.64 -2.27 -9.50
CA GLY A 120 29.10 -2.40 -9.34
C GLY A 120 29.85 -2.87 -10.60
N GLY A 121 29.15 -3.17 -11.69
CA GLY A 121 29.77 -3.44 -12.99
C GLY A 121 30.17 -2.16 -13.73
N SER A 122 31.19 -2.25 -14.60
CA SER A 122 31.66 -1.15 -15.46
C SER A 122 31.06 -1.20 -16.88
N ARG A 123 30.28 -2.23 -17.20
CA ARG A 123 29.66 -2.44 -18.51
C ARG A 123 28.15 -2.52 -18.36
N GLN A 124 27.45 -1.78 -19.21
CA GLN A 124 26.00 -1.84 -19.34
C GLN A 124 25.64 -2.48 -20.67
N ALA A 125 24.81 -3.54 -20.61
CA ALA A 125 24.20 -4.09 -21.80
C ALA A 125 22.91 -3.31 -22.12
N GLY A 126 22.67 -3.05 -23.41
CA GLY A 126 21.46 -2.36 -23.86
C GLY A 126 21.57 -0.82 -23.84
N ARG A 127 20.41 -0.15 -23.81
CA ARG A 127 20.32 1.32 -23.84
C ARG A 127 20.65 1.92 -22.48
N ALA A 128 21.20 3.14 -22.49
CA ALA A 128 21.45 3.93 -21.29
C ALA A 128 20.16 4.21 -20.50
N LEU A 129 19.09 4.52 -21.22
CA LEU A 129 17.75 4.74 -20.69
C LEU A 129 16.82 3.62 -21.12
N ALA A 130 15.93 3.20 -20.23
CA ALA A 130 14.88 2.25 -20.54
C ALA A 130 13.84 2.85 -21.50
N ARG A 131 13.16 2.00 -22.27
CA ARG A 131 11.97 2.46 -23.01
C ARG A 131 10.77 2.56 -22.06
N PRO A 132 9.87 3.55 -22.21
CA PRO A 132 8.64 3.64 -21.41
C PRO A 132 7.85 2.33 -21.40
N ALA A 133 7.70 1.68 -22.56
CA ALA A 133 7.06 0.37 -22.67
C ALA A 133 7.68 -0.73 -21.78
N GLN A 134 9.01 -0.74 -21.59
CA GLN A 134 9.66 -1.71 -20.69
C GLN A 134 9.35 -1.43 -19.22
N ALA A 135 9.28 -0.15 -18.83
CA ALA A 135 8.89 0.26 -17.49
C ALA A 135 7.42 -0.12 -17.22
N LEU A 136 6.51 0.14 -18.18
CA LEU A 136 5.12 -0.28 -18.10
C LEU A 136 4.98 -1.81 -18.00
N ALA A 137 5.78 -2.57 -18.77
CA ALA A 137 5.82 -4.03 -18.66
C ALA A 137 6.28 -4.51 -17.27
N SER A 138 7.23 -3.82 -16.64
CA SER A 138 7.64 -4.13 -15.26
C SER A 138 6.52 -3.84 -14.25
N ALA A 139 5.78 -2.76 -14.42
CA ALA A 139 4.60 -2.46 -13.59
C ALA A 139 3.48 -3.51 -13.80
N ALA A 140 3.25 -3.94 -15.04
CA ALA A 140 2.30 -5.01 -15.33
C ALA A 140 2.71 -6.35 -14.70
N ARG A 141 4.00 -6.73 -14.77
CA ARG A 141 4.51 -7.94 -14.11
C ARG A 141 4.42 -7.87 -12.59
N ASP A 142 4.65 -6.70 -12.00
CA ASP A 142 4.40 -6.46 -10.56
C ASP A 142 2.93 -6.71 -10.22
N ALA A 143 1.99 -6.14 -10.99
CA ALA A 143 0.55 -6.40 -10.83
C ALA A 143 0.18 -7.89 -10.94
N VAL A 144 0.74 -8.62 -11.91
CA VAL A 144 0.50 -10.08 -12.04
C VAL A 144 0.95 -10.83 -10.77
N VAL A 145 2.10 -10.48 -10.20
CA VAL A 145 2.58 -11.09 -8.94
C VAL A 145 1.66 -10.73 -7.77
N VAL A 146 1.27 -9.46 -7.67
CA VAL A 146 0.41 -8.92 -6.61
C VAL A 146 -0.98 -9.56 -6.65
N PHE A 147 -1.61 -9.64 -7.81
CA PHE A 147 -2.96 -10.20 -7.98
C PHE A 147 -2.99 -11.73 -8.00
N GLY A 148 -1.89 -12.38 -8.41
CA GLY A 148 -1.80 -13.83 -8.39
C GLY A 148 -1.51 -14.39 -7.00
N ALA A 149 -0.35 -14.04 -6.44
CA ALA A 149 0.17 -14.67 -5.22
C ALA A 149 -0.07 -13.86 -3.93
N GLY A 150 -0.62 -12.64 -4.04
CA GLY A 150 -0.86 -11.75 -2.90
C GLY A 150 -2.25 -11.12 -2.88
N SER A 151 -3.20 -11.64 -3.65
CA SER A 151 -4.55 -11.08 -3.77
C SER A 151 -5.28 -11.03 -2.43
N GLU A 152 -5.07 -12.02 -1.56
CA GLU A 152 -5.66 -12.09 -0.23
C GLU A 152 -5.19 -10.98 0.71
N ARG A 153 -4.11 -10.28 0.33
CA ARG A 153 -3.49 -9.20 1.11
C ARG A 153 -3.87 -7.82 0.60
N ILE A 154 -4.74 -7.74 -0.41
CA ILE A 154 -5.27 -6.48 -0.93
C ILE A 154 -6.47 -6.09 -0.07
N HIS A 155 -6.41 -4.91 0.52
CA HIS A 155 -7.41 -4.46 1.48
C HIS A 155 -7.84 -3.02 1.21
N ARG A 156 -9.12 -2.74 1.46
CA ARG A 156 -9.61 -1.38 1.68
C ARG A 156 -9.23 -0.90 3.08
N CYS A 157 -8.95 0.39 3.21
CA CYS A 157 -8.71 1.01 4.51
C CYS A 157 -9.96 0.89 5.40
N SER A 158 -9.80 0.42 6.64
CA SER A 158 -10.92 0.28 7.59
C SER A 158 -11.37 1.60 8.23
N ALA A 159 -11.06 2.76 7.64
CA ALA A 159 -11.54 4.04 8.16
C ALA A 159 -12.79 4.45 7.37
N ASP A 160 -13.83 4.88 8.08
CA ASP A 160 -15.19 5.09 7.51
C ASP A 160 -15.25 6.08 6.32
N ASP A 161 -14.25 6.95 6.20
CA ASP A 161 -14.13 7.99 5.17
C ASP A 161 -12.84 7.84 4.35
N CYS A 162 -12.34 6.62 4.20
CA CYS A 162 -11.15 6.32 3.43
C CYS A 162 -11.36 5.11 2.54
N THR A 163 -11.31 5.33 1.24
CA THR A 163 -11.55 4.32 0.19
C THR A 163 -10.25 3.70 -0.35
N VAL A 164 -9.10 4.12 0.18
CA VAL A 164 -7.77 3.69 -0.26
C VAL A 164 -7.60 2.17 -0.13
N LEU A 165 -7.29 1.55 -1.26
CA LEU A 165 -6.78 0.21 -1.46
C LEU A 165 -5.25 0.14 -1.27
N TYR A 166 -4.77 -0.93 -0.64
CA TYR A 166 -3.34 -1.17 -0.46
C TYR A 166 -3.06 -2.68 -0.39
N LEU A 167 -1.84 -3.05 -0.74
CA LEU A 167 -1.27 -4.35 -0.44
C LEU A 167 -0.70 -4.33 0.98
N ASP A 168 -1.17 -5.21 1.85
CA ASP A 168 -0.52 -5.44 3.13
C ASP A 168 0.81 -6.15 2.89
N THR A 169 1.93 -5.48 3.15
CA THR A 169 3.28 -6.06 3.07
C THR A 169 3.85 -6.44 4.44
N THR A 170 3.10 -6.18 5.52
CA THR A 170 3.56 -6.47 6.89
C THR A 170 3.76 -7.96 7.13
N ARG A 171 4.58 -8.36 8.09
CA ARG A 171 4.77 -9.79 8.39
C ARG A 171 3.48 -10.49 8.82
N SER A 172 2.60 -9.80 9.56
CA SER A 172 1.39 -10.41 10.11
C SER A 172 0.24 -10.49 9.11
N GLY A 173 0.22 -9.65 8.06
CA GLY A 173 -0.91 -9.62 7.12
C GLY A 173 -2.22 -9.14 7.77
N THR A 174 -2.12 -8.32 8.82
CA THR A 174 -3.28 -7.85 9.61
C THR A 174 -3.36 -6.33 9.70
N ARG A 175 -2.72 -5.62 8.76
CA ARG A 175 -2.85 -4.16 8.65
C ARG A 175 -4.32 -3.82 8.36
N ARG A 176 -4.82 -2.81 9.08
CA ARG A 176 -6.22 -2.33 8.94
C ARG A 176 -6.33 -0.97 8.27
N TRP A 177 -5.23 -0.23 8.17
CA TRP A 177 -5.24 1.14 7.70
C TRP A 177 -4.18 1.37 6.63
N CYS A 178 -4.54 2.09 5.56
CA CYS A 178 -3.62 2.48 4.50
C CYS A 178 -2.48 3.40 4.99
N SER A 179 -2.61 4.01 6.16
CA SER A 179 -1.51 4.72 6.81
C SER A 179 -1.78 4.81 8.30
N MET A 180 -0.84 4.35 9.12
CA MET A 180 -0.93 4.53 10.57
C MET A 180 -0.94 6.03 10.93
N ARG A 181 -0.13 6.84 10.22
CA ARG A 181 0.01 8.28 10.48
C ARG A 181 -1.27 9.05 10.14
N ARG A 182 -1.96 8.70 9.06
CA ARG A 182 -3.22 9.34 8.63
C ARG A 182 -4.44 8.65 9.24
N CYS A 183 -4.81 7.48 8.73
CA CYS A 183 -6.06 6.81 9.11
C CYS A 183 -6.00 6.15 10.49
N GLY A 184 -4.88 5.52 10.85
CA GLY A 184 -4.72 4.88 12.16
C GLY A 184 -4.83 5.87 13.33
N ASN A 185 -4.16 7.02 13.22
CA ASN A 185 -4.23 8.08 14.22
C ASN A 185 -5.61 8.72 14.31
N ARG A 186 -6.27 8.98 13.17
CA ARG A 186 -7.65 9.49 13.14
C ARG A 186 -8.62 8.55 13.85
N ALA A 187 -8.51 7.24 13.60
CA ALA A 187 -9.31 6.23 14.28
C ALA A 187 -9.07 6.22 15.80
N LYS A 188 -7.80 6.29 16.25
CA LYS A 188 -7.45 6.39 17.68
C LYS A 188 -8.06 7.63 18.34
N VAL A 189 -7.99 8.79 17.69
CA VAL A 189 -8.56 10.06 18.20
C VAL A 189 -10.08 9.98 18.31
N ARG A 190 -10.77 9.46 17.28
CA ARG A 190 -12.24 9.24 17.32
C ARG A 190 -12.62 8.32 18.48
N ALA A 191 -11.94 7.19 18.65
CA ALA A 191 -12.19 6.25 19.73
C ALA A 191 -11.95 6.88 21.13
N HIS A 192 -10.90 7.71 21.28
CA HIS A 192 -10.65 8.45 22.52
C HIS A 192 -11.78 9.43 22.85
N ARG A 193 -12.20 10.25 21.87
CA ARG A 193 -13.32 11.21 22.05
C ARG A 193 -14.63 10.50 22.41
N ALA A 194 -14.94 9.38 21.75
CA ALA A 194 -16.13 8.58 22.06
C ALA A 194 -16.11 8.01 23.48
N ARG A 195 -14.94 7.58 23.99
CA ARG A 195 -14.78 7.16 25.40
C ARG A 195 -15.02 8.33 26.35
N GLN A 196 -14.39 9.48 26.12
CA GLN A 196 -14.56 10.67 26.96
C GLN A 196 -16.02 11.14 27.03
N LEU A 197 -16.75 11.11 25.91
CA LEU A 197 -18.18 11.44 25.88
C LEU A 197 -19.03 10.41 26.66
N ARG A 198 -18.70 9.12 26.57
CA ARG A 198 -19.37 8.08 27.36
C ARG A 198 -19.14 8.29 28.85
N GLU A 199 -17.90 8.51 29.27
CA GLU A 199 -17.54 8.77 30.67
C GLU A 199 -18.24 10.01 31.23
N ARG A 200 -18.31 11.10 30.45
CA ARG A 200 -19.07 12.30 30.82
C ARG A 200 -20.56 12.04 30.95
N ARG A 201 -21.12 11.15 30.13
CA ARG A 201 -22.56 10.84 30.11
C ARG A 201 -22.98 9.82 31.17
N THR A 202 -22.10 8.87 31.53
CA THR A 202 -22.40 7.83 32.52
C THR A 202 -21.84 8.14 33.91
N GLY A 203 -20.92 9.10 34.04
CA GLY A 203 -20.18 9.37 35.29
C GLY A 203 -19.22 8.26 35.70
N ILE A 204 -19.08 7.20 34.88
CA ILE A 204 -18.27 6.01 35.17
C ILE A 204 -17.06 5.99 34.22
N PRO A 205 -15.82 6.04 34.72
CA PRO A 205 -14.63 5.97 33.90
C PRO A 205 -14.51 4.61 33.18
N ALA A 206 -14.07 4.63 31.92
CA ALA A 206 -13.92 3.42 31.11
C ALA A 206 -12.64 2.67 31.50
N ARG A 207 -12.79 1.76 32.47
CA ARG A 207 -11.78 0.90 33.12
C ARG A 207 -10.97 1.58 34.23
N VAL A 208 -11.32 1.24 35.46
CA VAL A 208 -10.34 1.18 36.57
C VAL A 208 -9.54 -0.11 36.35
N ALA A 209 -8.21 -0.04 36.30
CA ALA A 209 -7.38 -1.24 36.33
C ALA A 209 -7.74 -2.08 37.57
N PRO A 210 -7.81 -3.42 37.51
CA PRO A 210 -8.16 -4.21 38.68
C PRO A 210 -7.16 -3.90 39.80
N VAL A 211 -7.67 -3.42 40.94
CA VAL A 211 -6.86 -3.26 42.15
C VAL A 211 -6.34 -4.65 42.50
N ARG A 212 -5.03 -4.83 42.42
CA ARG A 212 -4.38 -6.02 42.99
C ARG A 212 -4.52 -5.90 44.51
N ILE A 213 -5.49 -6.59 45.08
CA ILE A 213 -5.54 -6.79 46.53
C ILE A 213 -4.33 -7.68 46.86
N ALA A 214 -3.33 -7.10 47.51
CA ALA A 214 -2.23 -7.86 48.07
C ALA A 214 -2.82 -8.85 49.09
N ALA A 215 -2.54 -10.14 48.89
CA ALA A 215 -2.87 -11.16 49.87
C ALA A 215 -2.19 -10.80 51.19
N ALA A 216 -2.94 -10.87 52.29
CA ALA A 216 -2.43 -10.67 53.64
C ALA A 216 -1.27 -11.65 53.91
N PRO A 217 -0.20 -11.23 54.61
CA PRO A 217 0.87 -12.14 54.97
C PRO A 217 0.34 -13.22 55.92
N ALA A 218 0.66 -14.48 55.62
CA ALA A 218 0.43 -15.58 56.53
C ALA A 218 1.19 -15.32 57.84
N ALA A 219 0.47 -15.41 58.96
CA ALA A 219 1.07 -15.42 60.28
C ALA A 219 2.08 -16.57 60.36
N GLY A 220 3.29 -16.26 60.82
CA GLY A 220 4.35 -17.24 61.00
C GLY A 220 4.03 -18.18 62.15
N ASP A 221 4.34 -19.46 61.93
CA ASP A 221 4.61 -20.39 63.02
C ASP A 221 6.12 -20.40 63.23
N ASP A 222 6.52 -19.87 64.38
CA ASP A 222 7.78 -20.14 65.06
C ASP A 222 7.89 -21.65 65.30
N ASP A 223 8.96 -22.29 64.82
CA ASP A 223 9.49 -23.48 65.48
C ASP A 223 11.03 -23.46 65.41
N GLY A 224 11.62 -23.49 66.61
CA GLY A 224 13.02 -23.20 66.88
C GLY A 224 14.02 -24.30 66.52
N PRO A 225 15.31 -24.10 66.88
CA PRO A 225 16.40 -24.97 66.45
C PRO A 225 16.57 -26.16 67.40
N GLY A 226 16.76 -27.35 66.84
CA GLY A 226 17.06 -28.57 67.59
C GLY A 226 17.92 -29.54 66.80
N ALA A 227 19.21 -29.61 67.19
CA ALA A 227 20.23 -30.65 67.00
C ALA A 227 20.74 -30.96 65.58
#